data_AF-A0A962JM97-F1
#
_entry.id   AF-A0A962JM97-F1
#
_cell.length_a   1.000
_cell.length_b   1.000
_cell.length_c   1.000
_cell.angle_alpha   90.00
_cell.angle_beta   90.00
_cell.angle_gamma   90.00
#
_symmetry.space_group_name_H-M   'P 1'
#
loop_
_entity.id
_entity.type
_entity.pdbx_description
1 polymer ?
#
loop_
_entity_poly.entity_id
_entity_poly.type
_entity_poly.pdbx_seq_one_letter_code
_entity_poly.pdbx_strand_id
1 'polypeptide(L)'
;MTLNIQQFQQLARQCLSNDDATLEIELMLCQVLNKNRIFLRTWPETLLTETQLNQLNEYLQQRQQGVPLAYLLGERAFWTLNLTVNPDVLIPRSDTECVVEKVLALGQGKQWRVVDLGTGSGAIALSLAKEHPEWVVVATDLYPQSLSI
;
A
#
# COMPACT_ATOMS: atom_id res chain seq x y z
N MET A 1 22.39 3.69 20.05
CA MET A 1 21.59 4.81 20.61
C MET A 1 20.14 4.37 20.57
N THR A 2 19.46 4.29 21.71
CA THR A 2 18.04 3.95 21.76
C THR A 2 17.21 5.19 21.42
N LEU A 3 16.28 5.05 20.47
CA LEU A 3 15.35 6.11 20.08
C LEU A 3 13.93 5.68 20.44
N ASN A 4 13.11 6.63 20.88
CA ASN A 4 11.66 6.42 20.97
C ASN A 4 10.96 6.81 19.64
N ILE A 5 9.67 6.51 19.54
CA ILE A 5 8.85 6.82 18.36
C ILE A 5 8.93 8.32 18.00
N GLN A 6 8.75 9.21 18.98
CA GLN A 6 8.76 10.66 18.74
C GLN A 6 10.10 11.17 18.23
N GLN A 7 11.20 10.73 18.83
CA GLN A 7 12.56 11.08 18.43
C GLN A 7 12.85 10.59 17.02
N PHE A 8 12.45 9.35 16.69
CA PHE A 8 12.58 8.83 15.33
C PHE A 8 11.78 9.68 14.33
N GLN A 9 10.52 10.01 14.65
CA GLN A 9 9.70 10.86 13.77
C GLN A 9 10.35 12.23 13.52
N GLN A 10 10.94 12.84 14.54
CA GLN A 10 11.62 14.13 14.41
C GLN A 10 12.84 14.04 13.49
N LEU A 11 13.68 13.01 13.65
CA LEU A 11 14.85 12.77 12.81
C LEU A 11 14.45 12.47 11.37
N ALA A 12 13.50 11.56 11.18
CA ALA A 12 13.03 11.15 9.86
C ALA A 12 12.46 12.31 9.04
N ARG A 13 11.78 13.28 9.68
CA ARG A 13 11.28 14.50 9.03
C ARG A 13 12.38 15.39 8.48
N GLN A 14 13.58 15.36 9.06
CA GLN A 14 14.72 16.12 8.53
C GLN A 14 15.30 15.47 7.27
N CYS A 15 15.05 14.18 7.08
CA CYS A 15 15.55 13.39 5.96
C CYS A 15 14.62 13.42 4.74
N LEU A 16 13.32 13.68 4.91
CA LEU A 16 12.31 13.69 3.85
C LEU A 16 11.82 15.12 3.61
N SER A 17 11.89 15.59 2.36
CA SER A 17 11.57 16.96 1.95
C SER A 17 10.19 17.15 1.29
N ASN A 18 9.34 16.12 1.32
CA ASN A 18 8.01 16.14 0.70
C ASN A 18 6.89 16.51 1.68
N ASP A 19 5.80 17.08 1.15
CA ASP A 19 4.64 17.53 1.95
C ASP A 19 3.98 16.38 2.73
N ASP A 20 4.03 15.15 2.20
CA ASP A 20 3.45 13.95 2.82
C ASP A 20 4.39 13.24 3.82
N ALA A 21 5.60 13.76 4.06
CA ALA A 21 6.63 13.11 4.89
C ALA A 21 6.11 12.60 6.22
N THR A 22 5.25 13.38 6.89
CA THR A 22 4.66 13.01 8.19
C THR A 22 3.87 11.71 8.10
N LEU A 23 3.00 11.60 7.09
CA LEU A 23 2.16 10.42 6.91
C LEU A 23 3.02 9.22 6.52
N GLU A 24 3.98 9.41 5.62
CA GLU A 24 4.89 8.33 5.19
C GLU A 24 5.65 7.72 6.38
N ILE A 25 6.20 8.56 7.26
CA ILE A 25 6.93 8.12 8.47
C ILE A 25 6.01 7.38 9.42
N GLU A 26 4.78 7.86 9.64
CA GLU A 26 3.80 7.17 10.46
C GLU A 26 3.45 5.80 9.89
N LEU A 27 3.33 5.66 8.56
CA LEU A 27 3.05 4.38 7.92
C LEU A 27 4.23 3.40 8.04
N MET A 28 5.47 3.88 7.86
CA MET A 28 6.68 3.07 8.09
C MET A 28 6.72 2.55 9.54
N LEU A 29 6.45 3.41 10.52
CA LEU A 29 6.37 3.03 11.94
C LEU A 29 5.25 2.01 12.18
N CYS A 30 4.05 2.24 11.62
CA CYS A 30 2.94 1.32 11.77
C CYS A 30 3.31 -0.09 11.27
N GLN A 31 3.98 -0.18 10.13
CA GLN A 31 4.41 -1.45 9.54
C GLN A 31 5.46 -2.16 10.40
N VAL A 32 6.54 -1.47 10.77
CA VAL A 32 7.65 -2.07 11.52
C VAL A 32 7.24 -2.44 12.95
N LEU A 33 6.37 -1.65 13.61
CA LEU A 33 5.91 -1.93 14.97
C LEU A 33 4.71 -2.88 15.00
N ASN A 34 4.07 -3.14 13.85
CA ASN A 34 2.77 -3.81 13.75
C ASN A 34 1.73 -3.16 14.69
N LYS A 35 1.59 -1.83 14.57
CA LYS A 35 0.68 -1.00 15.37
C LYS A 35 -0.04 0.01 14.49
N ASN A 36 -1.21 0.47 14.93
CA ASN A 36 -1.94 1.53 14.22
C ASN A 36 -1.43 2.93 14.60
N ARG A 37 -1.88 3.95 13.85
CA ARG A 37 -1.51 5.35 14.08
C ARG A 37 -1.96 5.88 15.44
N ILE A 38 -3.03 5.32 16.01
CA ILE A 38 -3.51 5.71 17.34
C ILE A 38 -2.43 5.36 18.37
N PHE A 39 -1.86 4.16 18.31
CA PHE A 39 -0.78 3.75 19.20
C PHE A 39 0.41 4.72 19.17
N LEU A 40 0.85 5.14 17.97
CA LEU A 40 1.99 6.07 17.82
C LEU A 40 1.73 7.40 18.54
N ARG A 41 0.47 7.88 18.53
CA ARG A 41 0.06 9.13 19.18
C ARG A 41 -0.17 8.97 20.68
N THR A 42 -0.70 7.83 21.09
CA THR A 42 -0.96 7.56 22.50
C THR A 42 0.35 7.35 23.25
N TRP A 43 1.30 6.60 22.69
CA TRP A 43 2.54 6.19 23.35
C TRP A 43 3.82 6.63 22.59
N PRO A 44 4.02 7.95 22.38
CA PRO A 44 5.15 8.48 21.60
C PRO A 44 6.53 8.19 22.23
N GLU A 45 6.57 7.94 23.54
CA GLU A 45 7.78 7.64 24.31
C GLU A 45 8.20 6.16 24.23
N THR A 46 7.47 5.31 23.50
CA THR A 46 7.81 3.90 23.34
C THR A 46 9.18 3.75 22.67
N LEU A 47 10.10 3.03 23.32
CA LEU A 47 11.42 2.75 22.79
C LEU A 47 11.36 1.78 21.62
N LEU A 48 12.12 2.07 20.57
CA LEU A 48 12.33 1.20 19.42
C LEU A 48 13.44 0.20 19.72
N THR A 49 13.24 -1.06 19.32
CA THR A 49 14.31 -2.05 19.35
C THR A 49 15.35 -1.74 18.26
N GLU A 50 16.56 -2.28 18.40
CA GLU A 50 17.60 -2.12 17.39
C GLU A 50 17.18 -2.68 16.03
N THR A 51 16.50 -3.83 16.00
CA THR A 51 15.95 -4.41 14.77
C THR A 51 14.92 -3.49 14.11
N GLN A 52 14.01 -2.91 14.89
CA GLN A 52 13.00 -1.98 14.37
C GLN A 52 13.67 -0.71 13.82
N LEU A 53 14.65 -0.17 14.54
CA LEU A 53 15.37 1.02 14.11
C LEU A 53 16.15 0.78 12.81
N ASN A 54 16.79 -0.38 12.67
CA ASN A 54 17.50 -0.74 11.44
C ASN A 54 16.55 -0.84 10.24
N GLN A 55 15.41 -1.52 10.39
CA GLN A 55 14.39 -1.62 9.34
C GLN A 55 13.83 -0.24 8.94
N LEU A 56 13.54 0.61 9.92
CA LEU A 56 13.06 1.97 9.67
C LEU A 56 14.11 2.83 8.94
N ASN A 57 15.38 2.71 9.30
CA ASN A 57 16.46 3.43 8.62
C ASN A 57 16.64 2.94 7.17
N GLU A 58 16.50 1.64 6.91
CA GLU A 58 16.50 1.07 5.55
C GLU A 58 15.36 1.65 4.71
N TYR A 59 14.15 1.75 5.27
CA TYR A 59 13.01 2.39 4.60
C TYR A 59 13.29 3.86 4.28
N LEU A 60 13.84 4.63 5.23
CA LEU A 60 14.19 6.03 4.98
C LEU A 60 15.24 6.17 3.87
N GLN A 61 16.29 5.35 3.91
CA GLN A 61 17.35 5.39 2.90
C GLN A 61 16.81 5.09 1.50
N GLN A 62 16.01 4.03 1.34
CA GLN A 62 15.40 3.70 0.05
C GLN A 62 14.42 4.78 -0.40
N ARG A 63 13.64 5.35 0.53
CA ARG A 63 12.69 6.42 0.23
C ARG A 63 13.38 7.68 -0.28
N GLN A 64 14.55 8.03 0.29
CA GLN A 64 15.40 9.14 -0.17
C GLN A 64 15.98 8.90 -1.58
N GLN A 65 16.17 7.65 -1.97
CA GLN A 65 16.60 7.28 -3.32
C GLN A 65 15.45 7.28 -4.33
N GLY A 66 14.23 7.63 -3.90
CA GLY A 66 13.06 7.71 -4.76
C GLY A 66 12.26 6.41 -4.88
N VAL A 67 12.56 5.39 -4.06
CA VAL A 67 11.74 4.17 -4.01
C VAL A 67 10.34 4.53 -3.48
N PRO A 68 9.25 4.19 -4.20
CA PRO A 68 7.90 4.46 -3.72
C PRO A 68 7.60 3.79 -2.38
N LEU A 69 6.94 4.53 -1.47
CA LEU A 69 6.57 4.00 -0.16
C LEU A 69 5.78 2.69 -0.22
N ALA A 70 4.84 2.55 -1.15
CA ALA A 70 4.01 1.35 -1.26
C ALA A 70 4.85 0.08 -1.49
N TYR A 71 5.96 0.17 -2.24
CA TYR A 71 6.87 -0.96 -2.42
C TYR A 71 7.70 -1.27 -1.18
N LEU A 72 8.04 -0.25 -0.38
CA LEU A 72 8.71 -0.44 0.91
C LEU A 72 7.81 -1.15 1.92
N LEU A 73 6.53 -0.77 1.95
CA LEU A 73 5.53 -1.39 2.81
C LEU A 73 5.05 -2.75 2.26
N GLY A 74 5.20 -2.97 0.95
CA GLY A 74 4.73 -4.16 0.25
C GLY A 74 3.23 -4.17 -0.01
N GLU A 75 2.52 -3.07 0.27
CA GLU A 75 1.07 -3.01 0.21
C GLU A 75 0.54 -1.64 -0.26
N ARG A 76 -0.65 -1.67 -0.85
CA ARG A 76 -1.38 -0.47 -1.28
C ARG A 76 -2.87 -0.69 -1.11
N ALA A 77 -3.51 0.21 -0.36
CA ALA A 77 -4.96 0.30 -0.33
C ALA A 77 -5.51 0.72 -1.71
N PHE A 78 -6.53 0.01 -2.17
CA PHE A 78 -7.28 0.31 -3.38
C PHE A 78 -8.71 -0.20 -3.21
N TRP A 79 -9.70 0.65 -3.47
CA TRP A 79 -11.11 0.34 -3.19
C TRP A 79 -11.29 -0.05 -1.71
N THR A 80 -11.89 -1.21 -1.44
CA THR A 80 -12.02 -1.79 -0.09
C THR A 80 -10.94 -2.84 0.23
N LEU A 81 -9.90 -2.94 -0.60
CA LEU A 81 -8.85 -3.94 -0.53
C LEU A 81 -7.52 -3.33 -0.10
N ASN A 82 -6.70 -4.17 0.54
CA ASN A 82 -5.28 -3.90 0.72
C ASN A 82 -4.52 -4.90 -0.14
N LEU A 83 -3.89 -4.41 -1.20
CA LEU A 83 -3.27 -5.25 -2.23
C LEU A 83 -1.77 -5.34 -1.99
N THR A 84 -1.22 -6.55 -2.13
CA THR A 84 0.23 -6.73 -2.19
C THR A 84 0.77 -6.02 -3.42
N VAL A 85 1.84 -5.25 -3.26
CA VAL A 85 2.53 -4.58 -4.36
C VAL A 85 4.03 -4.72 -4.24
N ASN A 86 4.69 -4.86 -5.38
CA ASN A 86 6.13 -4.93 -5.51
C ASN A 86 6.56 -4.23 -6.82
N PRO A 87 7.86 -4.11 -7.12
CA PRO A 87 8.33 -3.47 -8.35
C PRO A 87 7.87 -4.12 -9.67
N ASP A 88 7.32 -5.34 -9.64
CA ASP A 88 6.81 -6.04 -10.83
C ASP A 88 5.38 -5.62 -11.21
N VAL A 89 4.76 -4.74 -10.43
CA VAL A 89 3.39 -4.24 -10.68
C VAL A 89 3.30 -2.73 -10.54
N LEU A 90 2.38 -2.13 -11.30
CA LEU A 90 2.03 -0.72 -11.11
C LEU A 90 1.31 -0.54 -9.77
N ILE A 91 1.75 0.43 -8.97
CA ILE A 91 1.06 0.83 -7.73
C ILE A 91 -0.35 1.33 -8.10
N PRO A 92 -1.41 0.71 -7.56
CA PRO A 92 -2.79 1.15 -7.77
C PRO A 92 -3.00 2.64 -7.45
N ARG A 93 -3.61 3.36 -8.39
CA ARG A 93 -3.92 4.79 -8.28
C ARG A 93 -5.38 4.98 -7.91
N SER A 94 -5.67 5.98 -7.08
CA SER A 94 -7.05 6.34 -6.69
C SER A 94 -7.93 6.61 -7.91
N ASP A 95 -7.37 7.26 -8.94
CA ASP A 95 -8.13 7.61 -10.14
C ASP A 95 -8.63 6.35 -10.89
N THR A 96 -7.97 5.21 -10.73
CA THR A 96 -8.40 3.93 -11.32
C THR A 96 -9.67 3.38 -10.65
N GLU A 97 -10.02 3.83 -9.44
CA GLU A 97 -11.25 3.43 -8.76
C GLU A 97 -12.52 3.86 -9.53
N CYS A 98 -12.44 4.92 -10.34
CA CYS A 98 -13.58 5.34 -11.18
C CYS A 98 -13.97 4.27 -12.22
N VAL A 99 -13.02 3.43 -12.65
CA VAL A 99 -13.28 2.32 -13.57
C VAL A 99 -14.11 1.25 -12.87
N VAL A 100 -13.72 0.89 -11.64
CA VAL A 100 -14.46 -0.06 -10.80
C VAL A 100 -15.88 0.45 -10.58
N GLU A 101 -16.02 1.69 -10.12
CA GLU A 101 -17.33 2.33 -9.88
C GLU A 101 -18.23 2.28 -11.13
N LYS A 102 -17.66 2.62 -12.30
CA LYS A 102 -18.43 2.65 -13.55
C LYS A 102 -18.91 1.26 -13.96
N VAL A 103 -18.06 0.25 -13.82
CA VAL A 103 -18.41 -1.13 -14.18
C VAL A 103 -19.49 -1.67 -13.24
N LEU A 104 -19.38 -1.43 -11.93
CA LEU A 104 -20.39 -1.82 -10.94
C LEU A 104 -21.75 -1.20 -11.24
N ALA A 105 -21.77 0.10 -11.59
CA ALA A 105 -23.01 0.79 -11.96
C ALA A 105 -23.69 0.18 -13.20
N LEU A 106 -22.92 -0.26 -14.20
CA LEU A 106 -23.47 -0.88 -15.41
C LEU A 106 -23.97 -2.32 -15.17
N GLY A 107 -23.38 -3.02 -14.19
CA GLY A 107 -23.64 -4.41 -13.90
C GLY A 107 -24.78 -4.69 -12.91
N GLN A 108 -25.43 -3.66 -12.36
CA GLN A 108 -26.50 -3.83 -11.36
C GLN A 108 -27.60 -4.80 -11.84
N GLY A 109 -27.87 -5.81 -11.01
CA GLY A 109 -28.92 -6.81 -11.26
C GLY A 109 -28.59 -7.84 -12.34
N LYS A 110 -27.32 -7.97 -12.75
CA LYS A 110 -26.87 -8.90 -13.79
C LYS A 110 -25.67 -9.72 -13.32
N GLN A 111 -25.48 -10.89 -13.91
CA GLN A 111 -24.27 -11.70 -13.77
C GLN A 111 -23.38 -11.48 -14.99
N TRP A 112 -22.19 -10.94 -14.79
CA TRP A 112 -21.27 -10.59 -15.87
C TRP A 112 -20.10 -11.56 -15.94
N ARG A 113 -19.55 -11.68 -17.16
CA ARG A 113 -18.24 -12.25 -17.40
C ARG A 113 -17.34 -11.10 -17.81
N VAL A 114 -16.35 -10.78 -16.98
CA VAL A 114 -15.47 -9.62 -17.13
C VAL A 114 -14.06 -10.11 -17.43
N VAL A 115 -13.36 -9.41 -18.32
CA VAL A 115 -11.94 -9.63 -18.58
C VAL A 115 -11.18 -8.35 -18.23
N ASP A 116 -10.18 -8.47 -17.36
CA ASP A 116 -9.23 -7.42 -17.02
C ASP A 116 -7.90 -7.68 -17.75
N LEU A 117 -7.48 -6.72 -18.59
CA LEU A 117 -6.33 -6.84 -19.48
C LEU A 117 -5.19 -5.95 -18.94
N GLY A 118 -4.07 -6.57 -18.57
CA GLY A 118 -2.98 -5.87 -17.87
C GLY A 118 -3.33 -5.63 -16.41
N THR A 119 -3.79 -6.69 -15.73
CA THR A 119 -4.33 -6.64 -14.37
C THR A 119 -3.31 -6.14 -13.34
N GLY A 120 -2.01 -6.28 -13.60
CA GLY A 120 -0.94 -5.90 -12.68
C GLY A 120 -1.15 -6.52 -11.30
N SER A 121 -1.34 -5.67 -10.29
CA SER A 121 -1.63 -6.08 -8.89
C SER A 121 -3.04 -6.66 -8.67
N GLY A 122 -3.86 -6.80 -9.71
CA GLY A 122 -5.22 -7.29 -9.59
C GLY A 122 -6.23 -6.23 -9.15
N ALA A 123 -5.86 -4.95 -9.14
CA ALA A 123 -6.63 -3.90 -8.50
C ALA A 123 -8.09 -3.85 -8.95
N ILE A 124 -8.34 -3.84 -10.27
CA ILE A 124 -9.69 -3.80 -10.82
C ILE A 124 -10.35 -5.17 -10.68
N ALA A 125 -9.72 -6.23 -11.17
CA ALA A 125 -10.27 -7.59 -11.15
C ALA A 125 -10.72 -8.04 -9.74
N LEU A 126 -9.87 -7.88 -8.73
CA LEU A 126 -10.16 -8.29 -7.36
C LEU A 126 -11.25 -7.43 -6.73
N SER A 127 -11.30 -6.13 -7.03
CA SER A 127 -12.35 -5.25 -6.54
C SER A 127 -13.71 -5.66 -7.10
N LEU A 128 -13.80 -5.92 -8.41
CA LEU A 128 -15.05 -6.38 -9.04
C LEU A 128 -15.50 -7.74 -8.50
N ALA A 129 -14.57 -8.70 -8.36
CA ALA A 129 -14.87 -10.03 -7.83
C ALA A 129 -15.32 -9.99 -6.36
N LYS A 130 -14.82 -9.02 -5.57
CA LYS A 130 -15.24 -8.84 -4.18
C LYS A 130 -16.64 -8.24 -4.07
N GLU A 131 -16.97 -7.24 -4.89
CA GLU A 131 -18.28 -6.58 -4.87
C GLU A 131 -19.38 -7.46 -5.48
N HIS A 132 -19.05 -8.24 -6.52
CA HIS A 132 -19.96 -9.20 -7.16
C HIS A 132 -19.33 -10.60 -7.21
N PRO A 133 -19.43 -11.39 -6.12
CA PRO A 133 -18.90 -12.75 -6.07
C PRO A 133 -19.51 -13.70 -7.11
N GLU A 134 -20.70 -13.37 -7.63
CA GLU A 134 -21.37 -14.13 -8.68
C GLU A 134 -20.85 -13.84 -10.09
N TRP A 135 -20.00 -12.83 -10.28
CA TRP A 135 -19.38 -12.54 -11.57
C TRP A 135 -18.19 -13.47 -11.82
N VAL A 136 -17.97 -13.79 -13.09
CA VAL A 136 -16.75 -14.46 -13.52
C VAL A 136 -15.76 -13.40 -14.00
N VAL A 137 -14.75 -13.12 -13.20
CA VAL A 137 -13.71 -12.16 -13.53
C VAL A 137 -12.44 -12.92 -13.93
N VAL A 138 -11.98 -12.69 -15.16
CA VAL A 138 -10.72 -13.25 -15.67
C VAL A 138 -9.70 -12.13 -15.75
N ALA A 139 -8.61 -12.28 -15.01
CA ALA A 139 -7.51 -11.32 -15.01
C ALA A 139 -6.35 -11.86 -15.83
N THR A 140 -5.75 -11.01 -16.67
CA THR A 140 -4.63 -11.39 -17.53
C THR A 140 -3.55 -10.33 -17.49
N ASP A 141 -2.30 -10.75 -17.63
CA ASP A 141 -1.15 -9.87 -17.79
C ASP A 141 -0.16 -10.46 -18.77
N LEU A 142 0.65 -9.61 -19.39
CA LEU A 142 1.75 -10.03 -20.25
C LEU A 142 2.91 -10.58 -19.42
N TYR A 143 3.12 -10.05 -18.21
CA TYR A 143 4.24 -10.40 -17.35
C TYR A 143 3.83 -11.45 -16.31
N PRO A 144 4.44 -12.66 -16.31
CA PRO A 144 4.11 -13.71 -15.35
C PRO A 144 4.33 -13.32 -13.88
N GLN A 145 5.28 -12.41 -13.62
CA GLN A 145 5.60 -11.92 -12.28
C GLN A 145 4.40 -11.19 -11.66
N SER A 146 3.68 -10.39 -12.45
CA SER A 146 2.50 -9.67 -11.98
C SER A 146 1.36 -10.61 -11.58
N LEU A 147 1.30 -11.82 -12.16
CA LEU A 147 0.29 -12.84 -11.82
C LEU A 147 0.66 -13.71 -10.62
N SER A 148 1.88 -13.55 -10.08
CA SER A 148 2.43 -14.37 -8.99
C SER A 148 2.52 -13.62 -7.65
N ILE A 149 2.02 -12.39 -7.61
CA ILE A 149 2.02 -11.51 -6.43
C ILE A 149 0.86 -11.78 -5.48
#